data_AF-A0A515LBM7-F1
#
_entry.id   AF-A0A515LBM7-F1
#
_cell.length_a   1.000
_cell.length_b   1.000
_cell.length_c   1.000
_cell.angle_alpha   90.00
_cell.angle_beta   90.00
_cell.angle_gamma   90.00
#
_symmetry.space_group_name_H-M   'P 1'
#
loop_
_entity.id
_entity.type
_entity.pdbx_description
1 polymer ?
#
loop_
_entity_poly.entity_id
_entity_poly.type
_entity_poly.pdbx_seq_one_letter_code
_entity_poly.pdbx_strand_id
1 'polypeptide(L)'
;MATSAIAAAGSATATISEKTVELNLSIEIANFLFARHRRPAFAWGPTLREEARWGFDAAYGLQGRFIYIQFKRAYPEGAGHLFHLNRTKARDQHQKLQALELAGVAVRYALPRFTTMHHIERYRRRLLIPPHTAWLRPSQIPVPNAGVGHHDLHIHRHRRWLTSDPVEMDSGDDNPFLGGRAEEFTAFDDGGAEHWAQIFEKVFGDDRDSTRGASLIFLPL
;
A
#
# COMPACT_ATOMS: atom_id res chain seq x y z
N MET A 1 -10.85 18.64 53.05
CA MET A 1 -10.70 18.98 51.62
C MET A 1 -10.23 17.73 50.90
N ALA A 2 -11.11 17.08 50.14
CA ALA A 2 -10.80 15.85 49.41
C ALA A 2 -10.57 16.22 47.93
N THR A 3 -9.33 16.09 47.48
CA THR A 3 -8.94 16.33 46.09
C THR A 3 -9.41 15.15 45.24
N SER A 4 -10.44 15.39 44.44
CA SER A 4 -10.93 14.45 43.43
C SER A 4 -9.89 14.32 42.31
N ALA A 5 -9.22 13.17 42.26
CA ALA A 5 -8.41 12.77 41.11
C ALA A 5 -9.35 12.23 40.02
N ILE A 6 -9.75 13.10 39.09
CA ILE A 6 -10.35 12.66 37.83
C ILE A 6 -9.22 12.05 37.01
N ALA A 7 -9.07 10.73 37.12
CA ALA A 7 -8.25 9.96 36.20
C ALA A 7 -8.81 10.19 34.79
N ALA A 8 -8.05 10.90 33.96
CA ALA A 8 -8.31 10.99 32.53
C ALA A 8 -8.20 9.58 31.97
N ALA A 9 -9.34 8.90 31.82
CA ALA A 9 -9.44 7.70 31.01
C ALA A 9 -9.06 8.12 29.58
N GLY A 10 -7.79 7.89 29.22
CA GLY A 10 -7.31 8.05 27.86
C GLY A 10 -8.22 7.21 26.98
N SER A 11 -9.05 7.88 26.17
CA SER A 11 -9.89 7.24 25.18
C SER A 11 -8.97 6.42 24.29
N ALA A 12 -8.98 5.10 24.50
CA ALA A 12 -8.30 4.16 23.62
C ALA A 12 -8.88 4.38 22.23
N THR A 13 -8.16 5.15 21.40
CA THR A 13 -8.65 5.51 20.08
C THR A 13 -8.71 4.22 19.28
N ALA A 14 -9.92 3.76 18.97
CA ALA A 14 -10.14 2.46 18.36
C ALA A 14 -9.31 2.35 17.07
N THR A 15 -8.40 1.38 17.03
CA THR A 15 -7.55 1.12 15.87
C THR A 15 -8.38 0.48 14.76
N ILE A 16 -8.22 0.94 13.53
CA ILE A 16 -8.93 0.40 12.37
C ILE A 16 -8.44 -1.00 12.00
N SER A 17 -9.33 -1.79 11.39
CA SER A 17 -8.99 -3.11 10.86
C SER A 17 -8.25 -3.01 9.52
N GLU A 18 -7.58 -4.09 9.11
CA GLU A 18 -6.96 -4.19 7.77
C GLU A 18 -8.01 -4.10 6.67
N LYS A 19 -9.19 -4.69 6.88
CA LYS A 19 -10.29 -4.59 5.91
C LYS A 19 -10.80 -3.15 5.76
N THR A 20 -10.81 -2.38 6.84
CA THR A 20 -11.19 -0.96 6.81
C THR A 20 -10.20 -0.15 5.97
N VAL A 21 -8.90 -0.40 6.12
CA VAL A 21 -7.84 0.19 5.29
C VAL A 21 -8.07 -0.15 3.82
N GLU A 22 -8.18 -1.45 3.52
CA GLU A 22 -8.32 -1.97 2.15
C GLU A 22 -9.48 -1.30 1.43
N LEU A 23 -10.68 -1.28 2.04
CA LEU A 23 -11.87 -0.72 1.42
C LEU A 23 -11.75 0.79 1.17
N ASN A 24 -11.19 1.55 2.12
CA ASN A 24 -11.07 3.00 1.96
C ASN A 24 -10.03 3.36 0.89
N LEU A 25 -8.87 2.70 0.89
CA LEU A 25 -7.85 2.91 -0.14
C LEU A 25 -8.35 2.43 -1.51
N SER A 26 -9.08 1.33 -1.58
CA SER A 26 -9.70 0.83 -2.82
C SER A 26 -10.62 1.87 -3.47
N ILE A 27 -11.49 2.49 -2.66
CA ILE A 27 -12.40 3.52 -3.13
C ILE A 27 -11.62 4.74 -3.64
N GLU A 28 -10.55 5.13 -2.96
CA GLU A 28 -9.70 6.22 -3.45
C GLU A 28 -9.00 5.89 -4.77
N ILE A 29 -8.48 4.67 -4.91
CA ILE A 29 -7.85 4.22 -6.17
C ILE A 29 -8.88 4.27 -7.30
N ALA A 30 -10.07 3.71 -7.09
CA ALA A 30 -11.13 3.70 -8.10
C ALA A 30 -11.57 5.12 -8.49
N ASN A 31 -11.79 5.99 -7.50
CA ASN A 31 -12.17 7.38 -7.74
C ASN A 31 -11.07 8.15 -8.48
N PHE A 32 -9.81 7.94 -8.09
CA PHE A 32 -8.67 8.54 -8.76
C PHE A 32 -8.61 8.11 -10.24
N LEU A 33 -8.66 6.81 -10.50
CA LEU A 33 -8.58 6.27 -11.86
C LEU A 33 -9.74 6.78 -12.73
N PHE A 34 -10.95 6.82 -12.18
CA PHE A 34 -12.12 7.36 -12.89
C PHE A 34 -11.98 8.86 -13.18
N ALA A 35 -11.62 9.66 -12.16
CA ALA A 35 -11.48 11.10 -12.29
C ALA A 35 -10.43 11.48 -13.34
N ARG A 36 -9.31 10.75 -13.36
CA ARG A 36 -8.19 11.03 -14.28
C ARG A 36 -8.47 10.60 -15.71
N HIS A 37 -8.92 9.36 -15.92
CA HIS A 37 -9.00 8.79 -17.26
C HIS A 37 -10.36 8.93 -17.91
N ARG A 38 -11.38 9.37 -17.16
CA ARG A 38 -12.78 9.45 -17.60
C ARG A 38 -13.25 8.13 -18.21
N ARG A 39 -12.70 7.02 -17.73
CA ARG A 39 -12.97 5.66 -18.18
C ARG A 39 -13.24 4.78 -16.97
N PRO A 40 -14.07 3.74 -17.10
CA PRO A 40 -14.21 2.73 -16.06
C PRO A 40 -12.85 2.09 -15.77
N ALA A 41 -12.38 2.24 -14.55
CA ALA A 41 -11.31 1.41 -14.02
C ALA A 41 -11.90 0.06 -13.65
N PHE A 42 -11.13 -1.00 -13.86
CA PHE A 42 -11.50 -2.32 -13.38
C PHE A 42 -10.89 -2.52 -11.99
N ALA A 43 -11.68 -2.97 -11.03
CA ALA A 43 -11.17 -3.41 -9.74
C ALA A 43 -11.59 -4.87 -9.56
N TRP A 44 -10.65 -5.70 -9.14
CA TRP A 44 -10.90 -7.11 -8.88
C TRP A 44 -10.25 -7.54 -7.58
N GLY A 45 -11.04 -8.14 -6.70
CA GLY A 45 -10.56 -8.82 -5.50
C GLY A 45 -10.52 -10.31 -5.76
N PRO A 46 -9.41 -11.00 -5.45
CA PRO A 46 -9.35 -12.45 -5.51
C PRO A 46 -10.24 -13.07 -4.43
N THR A 47 -10.68 -14.30 -4.67
CA THR A 47 -11.26 -15.14 -3.62
C THR A 47 -10.21 -15.50 -2.57
N LEU A 48 -10.61 -15.96 -1.38
CA LEU A 48 -9.66 -16.38 -0.34
C LEU A 48 -8.67 -17.47 -0.81
N ARG A 49 -9.09 -18.35 -1.73
CA ARG A 49 -8.22 -19.38 -2.29
C ARG A 49 -7.18 -18.78 -3.25
N GLU A 50 -7.59 -17.81 -4.04
CA GLU A 50 -6.74 -17.08 -4.97
C GLU A 50 -5.76 -16.16 -4.24
N GLU A 51 -6.23 -15.45 -3.21
CA GLU A 51 -5.38 -14.66 -2.31
C GLU A 51 -4.33 -15.56 -1.65
N ALA A 52 -4.73 -16.73 -1.15
CA ALA A 52 -3.78 -17.71 -0.59
C ALA A 52 -2.76 -18.21 -1.63
N ARG A 53 -3.12 -18.23 -2.92
CA ARG A 53 -2.24 -18.65 -4.02
C ARG A 53 -1.27 -17.55 -4.45
N TRP A 54 -1.77 -16.33 -4.67
CA TRP A 54 -1.01 -15.24 -5.29
C TRP A 54 -0.49 -14.19 -4.31
N GLY A 55 -1.12 -14.08 -3.14
CA GLY A 55 -0.63 -13.26 -2.03
C GLY A 55 -0.94 -11.77 -2.09
N PHE A 56 -1.77 -11.29 -3.02
CA PHE A 56 -2.26 -9.90 -3.09
C PHE A 56 -3.75 -9.82 -2.73
N ASP A 57 -4.23 -8.66 -2.27
CA ASP A 57 -5.62 -8.45 -1.83
C ASP A 57 -6.53 -7.88 -2.93
N ALA A 58 -5.99 -7.09 -3.85
CA ALA A 58 -6.76 -6.52 -4.96
C ALA A 58 -5.88 -6.23 -6.18
N ALA A 59 -6.49 -6.21 -7.36
CA ALA A 59 -5.88 -5.70 -8.57
C ALA A 59 -6.73 -4.58 -9.19
N TYR A 60 -6.07 -3.56 -9.74
CA TYR A 60 -6.71 -2.44 -10.42
C TYR A 60 -6.17 -2.34 -11.84
N GLY A 61 -7.10 -2.39 -12.79
CA GLY A 61 -6.84 -2.46 -14.21
C GLY A 61 -7.25 -1.20 -14.96
N LEU A 62 -6.40 -0.74 -15.87
CA LEU A 62 -6.71 0.31 -16.84
C LEU A 62 -6.03 -0.03 -18.18
N GLN A 63 -6.79 -0.05 -19.27
CA GLN A 63 -6.28 -0.31 -20.63
C GLN A 63 -5.46 -1.62 -20.74
N GLY A 64 -5.92 -2.69 -20.09
CA GLY A 64 -5.25 -3.99 -20.12
C GLY A 64 -4.00 -4.10 -19.24
N ARG A 65 -3.64 -3.04 -18.52
CA ARG A 65 -2.54 -3.03 -17.54
C ARG A 65 -3.11 -3.12 -16.14
N PHE A 66 -2.49 -3.90 -15.27
CA PHE A 66 -2.95 -4.14 -13.91
C PHE A 66 -1.84 -3.84 -12.91
N ILE A 67 -2.22 -3.20 -11.79
CA ILE A 67 -1.43 -3.18 -10.57
C ILE A 67 -2.06 -4.12 -9.55
N TYR A 68 -1.24 -4.89 -8.87
CA TYR A 68 -1.64 -5.80 -7.81
C TYR A 68 -1.17 -5.23 -6.47
N ILE A 69 -2.08 -5.15 -5.52
CA ILE A 69 -1.87 -4.44 -4.27
C ILE A 69 -2.11 -5.40 -3.11
N GLN A 70 -1.12 -5.46 -2.22
CA GLN A 70 -1.27 -6.04 -0.89
C GLN A 70 -1.38 -4.90 0.13
N PHE A 71 -2.53 -4.77 0.78
CA PHE A 71 -2.71 -3.85 1.89
C PHE A 71 -2.15 -4.45 3.17
N LYS A 72 -1.59 -3.58 4.03
CA LYS A 72 -1.23 -3.93 5.41
C LYS A 72 -1.64 -2.84 6.34
N ARG A 73 -2.36 -3.17 7.41
CA ARG A 73 -2.67 -2.15 8.42
C ARG A 73 -1.44 -1.73 9.19
N ALA A 74 -1.41 -0.45 9.56
CA ALA A 74 -0.45 0.06 10.52
C ALA A 74 -0.85 -0.28 11.96
N TYR A 75 0.17 -0.56 12.77
CA TYR A 75 0.09 -0.63 14.22
C TYR A 75 0.89 0.55 14.79
N PRO A 76 0.33 1.33 15.72
CA PRO A 76 1.06 2.43 16.33
C PRO A 76 2.30 1.90 17.06
N GLU A 77 3.47 2.50 16.79
CA GLU A 77 4.71 2.14 17.48
C GLU A 77 5.62 3.36 17.65
N GLY A 78 5.72 3.88 18.88
CA GLY A 78 6.50 5.08 19.16
C GLY A 78 6.05 6.26 18.28
N ALA A 79 6.97 6.84 17.51
CA ALA A 79 6.70 7.89 16.54
C ALA A 79 6.58 7.39 15.08
N GLY A 80 6.47 6.07 14.90
CA GLY A 80 6.29 5.41 13.60
C GLY A 80 5.12 4.44 13.59
N HIS A 81 5.16 3.53 12.61
CA HIS A 81 4.18 2.47 12.43
C HIS A 81 4.88 1.14 12.17
N LEU A 82 4.33 0.10 12.78
CA LEU A 82 4.69 -1.30 12.54
C LEU A 82 3.69 -1.92 11.56
N PHE A 83 4.20 -2.72 10.63
CA PHE A 83 3.43 -3.48 9.66
C PHE A 83 3.85 -4.93 9.71
N HIS A 84 2.87 -5.83 9.88
CA HIS A 84 3.15 -7.25 9.90
C HIS A 84 3.10 -7.83 8.50
N LEU A 85 4.25 -8.22 7.98
CA LEU A 85 4.38 -8.95 6.74
C LEU A 85 4.22 -10.46 7.03
N ASN A 86 3.62 -11.21 6.12
CA ASN A 86 3.54 -12.67 6.18
C ASN A 86 2.85 -13.30 7.40
N ARG A 87 1.93 -12.61 8.08
CA ARG A 87 1.09 -13.23 9.14
C ARG A 87 0.04 -14.22 8.65
N THR A 88 0.16 -14.71 7.42
CA THR A 88 -0.68 -15.76 6.86
C THR A 88 -0.29 -17.13 7.43
N LYS A 89 -1.17 -18.14 7.29
CA LYS A 89 -0.89 -19.50 7.77
C LYS A 89 0.39 -20.10 7.17
N ALA A 90 0.63 -19.84 5.88
CA ALA A 90 1.78 -20.37 5.14
C ALA A 90 3.05 -19.50 5.28
N ARG A 91 2.91 -18.24 5.74
CA ARG A 91 4.03 -17.31 5.99
C ARG A 91 4.92 -17.04 4.77
N ASP A 92 4.35 -17.13 3.57
CA ASP A 92 5.04 -17.08 2.27
C ASP A 92 4.49 -15.97 1.36
N GLN A 93 3.69 -15.04 1.91
CA GLN A 93 3.01 -14.02 1.12
C GLN A 93 4.01 -13.10 0.39
N HIS A 94 5.07 -12.66 1.07
CA HIS A 94 6.10 -11.79 0.52
C HIS A 94 6.86 -12.49 -0.61
N GLN A 95 7.23 -13.76 -0.42
CA GLN A 95 7.83 -14.59 -1.48
C GLN A 95 6.94 -14.67 -2.73
N LYS A 96 5.63 -14.88 -2.56
CA LYS A 96 4.67 -14.90 -3.69
C LYS A 96 4.62 -13.58 -4.44
N LEU A 97 4.58 -12.47 -3.70
CA LEU A 97 4.58 -11.12 -4.28
C LEU A 97 5.90 -10.81 -5.00
N GLN A 98 7.05 -11.22 -4.45
CA GLN A 98 8.35 -11.14 -5.13
C GLN A 98 8.37 -11.97 -6.42
N ALA A 99 7.81 -13.18 -6.41
CA ALA A 99 7.73 -14.02 -7.60
C ALA A 99 6.87 -13.38 -8.71
N LEU A 100 5.76 -12.74 -8.35
CA LEU A 100 4.95 -11.96 -9.29
C LEU A 100 5.74 -10.77 -9.86
N GLU A 101 6.43 -10.01 -9.01
CA GLU A 101 7.26 -8.89 -9.45
C GLU A 101 8.37 -9.33 -10.40
N LEU A 102 9.07 -10.43 -10.10
CA LEU A 102 10.10 -11.03 -10.96
C LEU A 102 9.53 -11.50 -12.31
N ALA A 103 8.25 -11.85 -12.37
CA ALA A 103 7.55 -12.18 -13.60
C ALA A 103 7.10 -10.93 -14.41
N GLY A 104 7.51 -9.73 -13.99
CA GLY A 104 7.17 -8.47 -14.65
C GLY A 104 5.82 -7.89 -14.23
N VAL A 105 5.15 -8.47 -13.22
CA VAL A 105 3.87 -7.96 -12.73
C VAL A 105 4.08 -6.74 -11.85
N ALA A 106 3.31 -5.67 -12.09
CA ALA A 106 3.33 -4.50 -11.23
C ALA A 106 2.66 -4.81 -9.87
N VAL A 107 3.48 -5.12 -8.87
CA VAL A 107 3.03 -5.46 -7.51
C VAL A 107 3.50 -4.41 -6.52
N ARG A 108 2.65 -4.03 -5.55
CA ARG A 108 2.99 -3.08 -4.48
C ARG A 108 2.35 -3.47 -3.14
N TYR A 109 3.05 -3.16 -2.06
CA TYR A 109 2.45 -3.01 -0.75
C TYR A 109 1.83 -1.63 -0.60
N ALA A 110 0.60 -1.55 -0.08
CA ALA A 110 -0.03 -0.33 0.41
C ALA A 110 0.08 -0.28 1.93
N LEU A 111 0.91 0.64 2.44
CA LEU A 111 1.27 0.77 3.85
C LEU A 111 0.76 2.11 4.40
N PRO A 112 -0.53 2.22 4.76
CA PRO A 112 -1.10 3.41 5.38
C PRO A 112 -0.37 3.80 6.66
N ARG A 113 0.01 5.06 6.79
CA ARG A 113 0.59 5.66 7.99
C ARG A 113 -0.50 6.32 8.84
N PHE A 114 -1.61 5.61 9.03
CA PHE A 114 -2.75 6.01 9.84
C PHE A 114 -3.44 4.80 10.46
N THR A 115 -4.03 5.01 11.64
CA THR A 115 -4.56 3.92 12.46
C THR A 115 -6.00 4.17 12.96
N THR A 116 -6.59 5.33 12.64
CA THR A 116 -7.89 5.75 13.19
C THR A 116 -8.88 6.15 12.11
N MET A 117 -10.19 5.99 12.39
CA MET A 117 -11.25 6.45 11.50
C MET A 117 -11.23 7.96 11.29
N HIS A 118 -10.93 8.73 12.35
CA HIS A 118 -10.83 10.18 12.26
C HIS A 118 -9.81 10.63 11.20
N HIS A 119 -8.68 9.91 11.07
CA HIS A 119 -7.70 10.19 10.02
C HIS A 119 -8.27 9.93 8.62
N ILE A 120 -8.96 8.80 8.42
CA ILE A 120 -9.61 8.46 7.16
C ILE A 120 -10.61 9.55 6.75
N GLU A 121 -11.44 9.97 7.69
CA GLU A 121 -12.46 11.01 7.45
C GLU A 121 -11.82 12.36 7.11
N ARG A 122 -10.80 12.76 7.87
CA ARG A 122 -10.12 14.05 7.70
C ARG A 122 -9.36 14.14 6.37
N TYR A 123 -8.76 13.05 5.92
CA TYR A 123 -7.89 13.02 4.73
C TYR A 123 -8.52 12.26 3.55
N ARG A 124 -9.85 12.14 3.53
CA ARG A 124 -10.58 11.53 2.42
C ARG A 124 -10.21 12.20 1.10
N ARG A 125 -10.05 11.39 0.05
CA ARG A 125 -9.54 11.72 -1.30
C ARG A 125 -8.05 12.08 -1.34
N ARG A 126 -7.33 11.91 -0.23
CA ARG A 126 -5.89 12.19 -0.12
C ARG A 126 -5.17 11.03 0.58
N LEU A 127 -5.81 9.88 0.80
CA LEU A 127 -5.18 8.77 1.53
C LEU A 127 -4.08 8.11 0.72
N LEU A 128 -4.15 8.13 -0.62
CA LEU A 128 -3.14 7.51 -1.49
C LEU A 128 -1.79 8.25 -1.48
N ILE A 129 -1.80 9.53 -1.16
CA ILE A 129 -0.61 10.38 -1.23
C ILE A 129 0.18 10.37 0.09
N PRO A 130 1.50 10.51 0.03
CA PRO A 130 2.32 10.89 1.17
C PRO A 130 1.81 12.18 1.81
N PRO A 131 1.87 12.27 3.14
CA PRO A 131 2.50 11.32 4.06
C PRO A 131 1.60 10.15 4.48
N HIS A 132 0.40 9.99 3.89
CA HIS A 132 -0.64 9.11 4.42
C HIS A 132 -0.51 7.64 4.04
N THR A 133 0.00 7.31 2.85
CA THR A 133 0.28 5.92 2.46
C THR A 133 1.68 5.83 1.87
N ALA A 134 2.47 4.90 2.41
CA ALA A 134 3.72 4.47 1.82
C ALA A 134 3.45 3.31 0.88
N TRP A 135 4.21 3.25 -0.20
CA TRP A 135 4.03 2.25 -1.22
C TRP A 135 5.39 1.68 -1.57
N LEU A 136 5.52 0.37 -1.45
CA LEU A 136 6.79 -0.31 -1.64
C LEU A 136 6.63 -1.49 -2.58
N ARG A 137 7.62 -1.71 -3.44
CA ARG A 137 7.76 -2.97 -4.16
C ARG A 137 8.16 -4.09 -3.21
N PRO A 138 7.76 -5.33 -3.48
CA PRO A 138 8.30 -6.48 -2.75
C PRO A 138 9.84 -6.51 -2.75
N SER A 139 10.50 -6.25 -3.88
CA SER A 139 11.96 -6.20 -4.03
C SER A 139 12.66 -5.12 -3.19
N GLN A 140 11.93 -4.07 -2.79
CA GLN A 140 12.48 -3.00 -1.95
C GLN A 140 12.52 -3.38 -0.48
N ILE A 141 11.84 -4.44 -0.08
CA ILE A 141 11.82 -4.93 1.30
C ILE A 141 12.77 -6.14 1.34
N PRO A 142 14.00 -5.99 1.88
CA PRO A 142 15.01 -7.04 1.86
C PRO A 142 14.70 -8.08 2.95
N VAL A 143 13.63 -8.85 2.75
CA VAL A 143 13.18 -9.86 3.70
C VAL A 143 14.12 -11.08 3.70
N PRO A 144 14.64 -11.50 4.86
CA PRO A 144 15.52 -12.67 4.96
C PRO A 144 14.77 -13.97 4.63
N ASN A 145 15.50 -15.11 4.58
CA ASN A 145 14.92 -16.43 4.34
C ASN A 145 14.09 -16.53 3.04
N ALA A 146 14.53 -15.84 1.99
CA ALA A 146 13.85 -15.79 0.69
C ALA A 146 12.37 -15.34 0.78
N GLY A 147 12.06 -14.44 1.72
CA GLY A 147 10.71 -13.90 1.87
C GLY A 147 9.72 -14.81 2.62
N VAL A 148 10.20 -15.85 3.30
CA VAL A 148 9.39 -16.79 4.08
C VAL A 148 9.65 -16.64 5.58
N GLY A 149 8.58 -16.65 6.37
CA GLY A 149 8.63 -16.45 7.81
C GLY A 149 7.75 -15.30 8.27
N HIS A 150 7.74 -15.02 9.58
CA HIS A 150 7.11 -13.81 10.10
C HIS A 150 8.08 -12.66 9.99
N HIS A 151 7.66 -11.58 9.34
CA HIS A 151 8.50 -10.40 9.18
C HIS A 151 7.72 -9.17 9.53
N ASP A 152 8.38 -8.25 10.22
CA ASP A 152 7.76 -7.05 10.73
C ASP A 152 8.55 -5.86 10.16
N LEU A 153 7.82 -4.97 9.48
CA LEU A 153 8.36 -3.78 8.82
C LEU A 153 8.00 -2.55 9.64
N HIS A 154 9.01 -1.79 9.99
CA HIS A 154 8.87 -0.56 10.75
C HIS A 154 9.10 0.63 9.83
N ILE A 155 8.17 1.58 9.85
CA ILE A 155 8.27 2.82 9.09
C ILE A 155 8.14 4.00 10.05
N HIS A 156 9.23 4.73 10.18
CA HIS A 156 9.33 5.99 10.92
C HIS A 156 9.48 7.16 9.96
N ARG A 157 9.30 8.39 10.44
CA ARG A 157 9.39 9.62 9.63
C ARG A 157 10.69 9.73 8.82
N HIS A 158 11.80 9.21 9.34
CA HIS A 158 13.14 9.36 8.78
C HIS A 158 13.85 8.02 8.54
N ARG A 159 13.24 6.90 8.92
CA ARG A 159 13.91 5.60 8.95
C ARG A 159 12.93 4.48 8.64
N ARG A 160 13.43 3.41 8.03
CA ARG A 160 12.69 2.18 7.82
C ARG A 160 13.60 1.00 8.11
N TRP A 161 13.08 -0.01 8.78
CA TRP A 161 13.85 -1.21 9.10
C TRP A 161 12.95 -2.44 9.24
N LEU A 162 13.53 -3.61 9.06
CA LEU A 162 12.89 -4.90 9.34
C LEU A 162 13.34 -5.42 10.70
N THR A 163 12.48 -6.09 11.45
CA THR A 163 12.84 -6.71 12.74
C THR A 163 13.26 -8.17 12.63
N SER A 164 12.89 -8.87 11.56
CA SER A 164 13.26 -10.28 11.37
C SER A 164 14.75 -10.49 11.12
N ASP A 165 15.42 -9.43 10.68
CA ASP A 165 16.87 -9.18 10.73
C ASP A 165 16.99 -7.64 10.62
N PRO A 166 17.70 -6.94 11.51
CA PRO A 166 17.79 -5.47 11.52
C PRO A 166 18.57 -4.97 10.30
N VAL A 167 17.92 -4.99 9.15
CA VAL A 167 18.38 -4.43 7.89
C VAL A 167 17.73 -3.06 7.77
N GLU A 168 18.55 -2.01 7.84
CA GLU A 168 18.11 -0.66 7.54
C GLU A 168 17.81 -0.57 6.04
N MET A 169 16.65 0.00 5.70
CA MET A 169 16.23 0.19 4.33
C MET A 169 16.47 1.63 3.92
N ASP A 170 16.83 1.84 2.65
CA ASP A 170 16.92 3.19 2.08
C ASP A 170 15.63 3.98 2.34
N SER A 171 15.79 5.26 2.68
CA SER A 171 14.66 6.15 2.99
C SER A 171 13.81 6.53 1.78
N GLY A 172 14.14 6.02 0.58
CA GLY A 172 13.37 6.25 -0.64
C GLY A 172 11.99 5.61 -0.54
N ASP A 173 10.93 6.41 -0.37
CA ASP A 173 9.58 5.96 -0.74
C ASP A 173 9.54 6.04 -2.27
N ASP A 174 9.74 4.92 -2.98
CA ASP A 174 9.33 4.84 -4.39
C ASP A 174 7.81 4.82 -4.39
N ASN A 175 7.21 5.98 -4.15
CA ASN A 175 5.78 6.09 -4.21
C ASN A 175 5.37 5.99 -5.69
N PRO A 176 4.63 4.93 -6.07
CA PRO A 176 4.11 4.72 -7.41
C PRO A 176 3.07 5.80 -7.81
N PHE A 177 2.69 6.66 -6.88
CA PHE A 177 1.81 7.79 -7.12
C PHE A 177 2.63 9.10 -7.22
N LEU A 178 3.92 9.15 -6.82
CA LEU A 178 4.70 10.39 -6.69
C LEU A 178 6.03 10.54 -7.44
N GLY A 179 6.73 9.46 -7.85
CA GLY A 179 8.03 9.52 -8.56
C GLY A 179 8.98 10.70 -8.23
N GLY A 180 9.93 10.55 -7.30
CA GLY A 180 11.01 11.52 -7.06
C GLY A 180 10.64 12.94 -6.57
N ARG A 181 9.36 13.29 -6.50
CA ARG A 181 8.86 14.66 -6.21
C ARG A 181 7.98 14.74 -4.97
N ALA A 182 8.41 14.05 -3.90
CA ALA A 182 7.65 13.95 -2.65
C ALA A 182 7.33 15.32 -1.99
N GLU A 183 8.09 16.37 -2.33
CA GLU A 183 7.97 17.70 -1.72
C GLU A 183 6.94 18.63 -2.42
N GLU A 184 6.41 18.25 -3.59
CA GLU A 184 5.50 19.10 -4.40
C GLU A 184 4.00 18.95 -3.99
N PHE A 185 3.68 18.13 -2.99
CA PHE A 185 2.31 17.74 -2.62
C PHE A 185 1.70 18.60 -1.49
N THR A 186 0.97 19.67 -1.82
CA THR A 186 0.20 20.43 -0.81
C THR A 186 -1.33 20.38 -0.99
N ALA A 187 -1.87 20.18 -2.20
CA ALA A 187 -3.31 20.00 -2.44
C ALA A 187 -3.64 19.36 -3.81
N PHE A 188 -4.77 18.66 -3.91
CA PHE A 188 -5.41 18.33 -5.18
C PHE A 188 -6.34 19.49 -5.55
N ASP A 189 -5.84 20.47 -6.29
CA ASP A 189 -6.69 21.35 -7.07
C ASP A 189 -6.90 20.76 -8.47
N ASP A 190 -7.99 21.14 -9.13
CA ASP A 190 -8.34 20.63 -10.46
C ASP A 190 -7.29 21.02 -11.53
N GLY A 191 -6.42 21.99 -11.24
CA GLY A 191 -5.30 22.42 -12.10
C GLY A 191 -4.10 21.47 -12.10
N GLY A 192 -3.89 20.68 -11.05
CA GLY A 192 -2.77 19.72 -10.97
C GLY A 192 -3.02 18.36 -11.65
N ALA A 193 -4.26 18.05 -12.04
CA ALA A 193 -4.66 16.71 -12.49
C ALA A 193 -3.86 16.15 -13.68
N GLU A 194 -3.38 17.01 -14.57
CA GLU A 194 -2.58 16.62 -15.74
C GLU A 194 -1.11 16.38 -15.39
N HIS A 195 -0.56 17.12 -14.44
CA HIS A 195 0.75 16.87 -13.85
C HIS A 195 0.76 15.55 -13.06
N TRP A 196 -0.28 15.32 -12.26
CA TRP A 196 -0.46 14.07 -11.51
C TRP A 196 -0.53 12.84 -12.40
N ALA A 197 -1.14 12.97 -13.57
CA ALA A 197 -1.23 11.89 -14.54
C ALA A 197 0.10 11.37 -15.08
N GLN A 198 1.04 12.27 -15.33
CA GLN A 198 2.33 11.93 -15.94
C GLN A 198 3.20 11.14 -14.96
N ILE A 199 3.08 11.44 -13.67
CA ILE A 199 3.73 10.71 -12.58
C ILE A 199 3.15 9.29 -12.46
N PHE A 200 1.82 9.16 -12.60
CA PHE A 200 1.17 7.86 -12.63
C PHE A 200 1.50 7.08 -13.90
N GLU A 201 1.57 7.70 -15.07
CA GLU A 201 2.01 7.00 -16.29
C GLU A 201 3.44 6.47 -16.18
N LYS A 202 4.34 7.11 -15.44
CA LYS A 202 5.67 6.54 -15.16
C LYS A 202 5.62 5.26 -14.33
N VAL A 203 4.59 5.10 -13.51
CA VAL A 203 4.44 3.97 -12.60
C VAL A 203 3.59 2.86 -13.22
N PHE A 204 2.55 3.25 -13.95
CA PHE A 204 1.60 2.38 -14.60
C PHE A 204 1.96 2.13 -16.07
N GLY A 205 2.96 2.80 -16.65
CA GLY A 205 3.02 2.87 -18.10
C GLY A 205 4.29 3.25 -18.87
N ASP A 206 5.47 3.33 -18.28
CA ASP A 206 6.71 3.47 -19.08
C ASP A 206 7.72 2.33 -18.93
N ASP A 207 7.36 1.27 -18.20
CA ASP A 207 8.15 0.05 -18.20
C ASP A 207 7.73 -0.81 -19.41
N ARG A 208 8.25 -0.44 -20.59
CA ARG A 208 8.04 -1.14 -21.87
C ARG A 208 8.40 -2.64 -21.79
N ASP A 209 9.13 -3.05 -20.76
CA ASP A 209 9.51 -4.45 -20.51
C ASP A 209 8.50 -5.22 -19.63
N SER A 210 7.69 -4.54 -18.79
CA SER A 210 6.75 -5.17 -17.84
C SER A 210 5.48 -5.77 -18.47
N THR A 211 5.17 -5.42 -19.73
CA THR A 211 3.90 -5.81 -20.38
C THR A 211 3.96 -7.09 -21.21
N ARG A 212 5.15 -7.70 -21.38
CA ARG A 212 5.25 -8.98 -22.13
C ARG A 212 4.69 -10.19 -21.36
N GLY A 213 4.56 -10.10 -20.03
CA GLY A 213 4.05 -11.19 -19.19
C GLY A 213 2.60 -11.05 -18.72
N ALA A 214 2.04 -9.83 -18.71
CA ALA A 214 0.69 -9.54 -18.24
C ALA A 214 -0.38 -9.80 -19.33
N SER A 215 -0.31 -10.96 -19.98
CA SER A 215 -1.53 -11.52 -20.58
C SER A 215 -2.47 -11.82 -19.43
N LEU A 216 -3.69 -11.28 -19.45
CA LEU A 216 -4.77 -11.64 -18.53
C LEU A 216 -4.67 -13.12 -18.16
N ILE A 217 -4.30 -13.41 -16.91
CA ILE A 217 -4.36 -14.76 -16.34
C ILE A 217 -5.85 -15.06 -16.10
N PHE A 218 -6.62 -15.21 -17.18
CA PHE A 218 -7.81 -16.05 -17.16
C PHE A 218 -7.30 -17.48 -17.25
N LEU A 219 -6.86 -18.05 -16.13
CA LEU A 219 -6.78 -19.50 -16.05
C LEU A 219 -8.24 -19.99 -15.99
N PRO A 220 -8.69 -20.86 -16.91
CA PRO A 220 -9.98 -21.50 -16.76
C PRO A 220 -10.02 -22.24 -15.43
N LEU A 221 -11.15 -22.12 -14.72
CA LEU A 221 -11.46 -22.84 -13.48
C LEU A 221 -11.31 -24.36 -13.65
#